data_AF-A0A537EFU5-F1
#
_entry.id   AF-A0A537EFU5-F1
#
_cell.length_a   1.000
_cell.length_b   1.000
_cell.length_c   1.000
_cell.angle_alpha   90.00
_cell.angle_beta   90.00
_cell.angle_gamma   90.00
#
_symmetry.space_group_name_H-M   'P 1'
#
loop_
_entity.id
_entity.type
_entity.pdbx_description
1 polymer ?
#
loop_
_entity_poly.entity_id
_entity_poly.type
_entity_poly.pdbx_seq_one_letter_code
_entity_poly.pdbx_strand_id
1 'polypeptide(L)'
;MIEIGRDSRIALATRRTATTLGGMSAILALVWLIRGPLGIQEYSASILLAGIGLFFLGRVFRTETNSGAGRAVAGFLWNLTAAFVGIILSIWILGWVASLQSDVYPAVISSRVPYLAVAAITAGLGAYAVQKLGLTRKWSATPFIVAEGKGPTMEGTKLTVKQDTVGMPIRREGRTIGCVLLGEVSSSFKTPMGMVSASLPGPVTTVGIPFQGRTVSSDEVEKMTGKSPNQLFVESSGRADDLEVGRIKIRDGCMGDRWRIGPLIFDWDGDGEHHPKERWLAKGATNDYVTTNGHRATAKWNGSILSVGDGSMELSAGSDSFSYSPREVRTASPLHTLQVTEDKITVDVRKFTLKVSGDSVILRTENKTSRTESKELANDLRSLLTETAKKQVKDVMEGSPIDIGEMLNTTEEVLAKYD
;
A
#
# COMPACT_ATOMS: atom_id res chain seq x y z
N MET A 1 -26.73 9.76 -9.43
CA MET A 1 -25.88 9.55 -10.62
C MET A 1 -24.50 10.03 -10.27
N ILE A 2 -23.57 9.09 -10.07
CA ILE A 2 -22.16 9.38 -9.76
C ILE A 2 -21.40 9.04 -11.03
N GLU A 3 -20.72 10.03 -11.62
CA GLU A 3 -19.89 9.83 -12.80
C GLU A 3 -18.75 8.87 -12.45
N ILE A 4 -18.85 7.67 -13.02
CA ILE A 4 -17.87 6.59 -12.90
C ILE A 4 -16.63 6.99 -13.72
N GLY A 5 -15.49 7.04 -13.02
CA GLY A 5 -14.21 7.40 -13.60
C GLY A 5 -13.73 6.37 -14.61
N ARG A 6 -14.01 6.65 -15.89
CA ARG A 6 -13.07 6.41 -16.98
C ARG A 6 -11.77 7.11 -16.60
N ASP A 7 -10.67 6.36 -16.42
CA ASP A 7 -9.41 6.91 -16.89
C ASP A 7 -9.61 7.23 -18.35
N SER A 8 -9.76 8.53 -18.60
CA SER A 8 -10.33 8.98 -19.84
C SER A 8 -9.44 8.45 -20.96
N ARG A 9 -10.02 7.71 -21.91
CA ARG A 9 -9.39 7.40 -23.20
C ARG A 9 -8.66 8.63 -23.78
N ILE A 10 -9.11 9.82 -23.39
CA ILE A 10 -8.55 11.15 -23.59
C ILE A 10 -7.12 11.29 -23.05
N ALA A 11 -6.77 10.94 -21.80
CA ALA A 11 -5.40 11.11 -21.26
C ALA A 11 -4.35 10.22 -21.96
N LEU A 12 -4.74 8.98 -22.29
CA LEU A 12 -3.89 8.07 -23.06
C LEU A 12 -3.82 8.49 -24.54
N ALA A 13 -4.93 9.00 -25.10
CA ALA A 13 -4.97 9.58 -26.44
C ALA A 13 -4.14 10.87 -26.54
N THR A 14 -4.16 11.76 -25.55
CA THR A 14 -3.38 13.01 -25.56
C THR A 14 -1.89 12.72 -25.48
N ARG A 15 -1.47 11.73 -24.69
CA ARG A 15 -0.06 11.30 -24.64
C ARG A 15 0.41 10.70 -25.97
N ARG A 16 -0.39 9.82 -26.59
CA ARG A 16 -0.10 9.27 -27.94
C ARG A 16 -0.08 10.37 -29.00
N THR A 17 -1.03 11.31 -28.94
CA THR A 17 -1.09 12.44 -29.85
C THR A 17 0.16 13.32 -29.70
N ALA A 18 0.56 13.65 -28.48
CA ALA A 18 1.78 14.39 -28.19
C ALA A 18 3.04 13.73 -28.75
N THR A 19 3.18 12.39 -28.64
CA THR A 19 4.33 11.67 -29.20
C THR A 19 4.29 11.64 -30.73
N THR A 20 3.11 11.45 -31.34
CA THR A 20 2.98 11.48 -32.82
C THR A 20 3.27 12.86 -33.40
N LEU A 21 2.78 13.94 -32.77
CA LEU A 21 3.06 15.33 -33.17
C LEU A 21 4.55 15.66 -33.05
N GLY A 22 5.21 15.21 -31.98
CA GLY A 22 6.66 15.35 -31.81
C GLY A 22 7.45 14.59 -32.86
N GLY A 23 7.04 13.36 -33.19
CA GLY A 23 7.63 12.56 -34.26
C GLY A 23 7.49 13.21 -35.64
N MET A 24 6.30 13.72 -35.97
CA MET A 24 6.04 14.44 -37.23
C MET A 24 6.85 15.73 -37.32
N SER A 25 7.00 16.47 -36.21
CA SER A 25 7.88 17.64 -36.14
C SER A 25 9.33 17.30 -36.45
N ALA A 26 9.86 16.21 -35.88
CA ALA A 26 11.22 15.76 -36.15
C ALA A 26 11.40 15.32 -37.62
N ILE A 27 10.41 14.65 -38.21
CA ILE A 27 10.43 14.29 -39.64
C ILE A 27 10.45 15.56 -40.50
N LEU A 28 9.64 16.58 -40.20
CA LEU A 28 9.66 17.84 -40.95
C LEU A 28 10.97 18.59 -40.80
N ALA A 29 11.60 18.56 -39.63
CA ALA A 29 12.94 19.11 -39.44
C ALA A 29 13.99 18.38 -40.29
N LEU A 30 13.88 17.05 -40.42
CA LEU A 30 14.75 16.26 -41.28
C LEU A 30 14.51 16.55 -42.77
N VAL A 31 13.25 16.63 -43.21
CA VAL A 31 12.86 17.03 -44.57
C VAL A 31 13.40 18.43 -44.88
N TRP A 32 13.36 19.34 -43.92
CA TRP A 32 13.94 20.67 -44.07
C TRP A 32 15.46 20.64 -44.26
N LEU A 33 16.19 19.76 -43.56
CA LEU A 33 17.64 19.62 -43.71
C LEU A 33 18.04 19.11 -45.11
N ILE A 34 17.23 18.27 -45.74
CA ILE A 34 17.46 17.72 -47.09
C ILE A 34 16.68 18.46 -48.19
N ARG A 35 16.16 19.67 -47.90
CA ARG A 35 15.32 20.44 -48.83
C ARG A 35 15.98 20.76 -50.18
N GLY A 36 17.31 20.92 -50.19
CA GLY A 36 18.09 21.22 -51.39
C GLY A 36 18.01 20.09 -52.42
N PRO A 37 18.46 18.87 -52.09
CA PRO A 37 18.31 17.69 -52.94
C PRO A 37 16.87 17.38 -53.37
N LEU A 38 15.88 17.75 -52.54
CA LEU A 38 14.46 17.53 -52.83
C LEU A 38 13.82 18.61 -53.71
N GLY A 39 14.52 19.73 -54.01
CA GLY A 39 13.97 20.81 -54.83
C GLY A 39 12.81 21.58 -54.20
N ILE A 40 12.64 21.52 -52.87
CA ILE A 40 11.49 22.13 -52.14
C ILE A 40 11.89 23.40 -51.38
N GLN A 41 12.90 24.12 -51.86
CA GLN A 41 13.43 25.32 -51.19
C GLN A 41 12.37 26.42 -51.00
N GLU A 42 11.45 26.57 -51.95
CA GLU A 42 10.34 27.55 -51.89
C GLU A 42 9.40 27.31 -50.70
N TYR A 43 9.32 26.07 -50.20
CA TYR A 43 8.48 25.68 -49.05
C TYR A 43 9.22 25.72 -47.71
N SER A 44 10.47 26.19 -47.68
CA SER A 44 11.35 26.19 -46.51
C SER A 44 10.70 26.83 -45.26
N ALA A 45 10.07 28.00 -45.41
CA ALA A 45 9.38 28.67 -44.31
C ALA A 45 8.15 27.90 -43.83
N SER A 46 7.35 27.34 -44.75
CA SER A 46 6.14 26.57 -44.44
C SER A 46 6.45 25.27 -43.70
N ILE A 47 7.51 24.55 -44.11
CA ILE A 47 7.96 23.30 -43.47
C ILE A 47 8.41 23.57 -42.03
N LEU A 48 9.19 24.63 -41.82
CA LEU A 48 9.64 25.01 -40.47
C LEU A 48 8.49 25.47 -39.58
N LEU A 49 7.56 26.28 -40.10
CA LEU A 49 6.39 26.73 -39.34
C LEU A 49 5.50 25.55 -38.94
N ALA A 50 5.28 24.60 -39.85
CA ALA A 50 4.54 23.37 -39.55
C ALA A 50 5.26 22.51 -38.51
N GLY A 51 6.58 22.32 -38.65
CA GLY A 51 7.39 21.57 -37.69
C GLY A 51 7.39 22.19 -36.29
N ILE A 52 7.58 23.50 -36.19
CA ILE A 52 7.54 24.27 -34.94
C ILE A 52 6.14 24.23 -34.32
N GLY A 53 5.09 24.41 -35.14
CA GLY A 53 3.70 24.35 -34.69
C GLY A 53 3.32 22.98 -34.11
N LEU A 54 3.71 21.89 -34.78
CA LEU A 54 3.48 20.53 -34.30
C LEU A 54 4.25 20.23 -33.01
N PHE A 55 5.50 20.71 -32.88
CA PHE A 55 6.27 20.60 -31.64
C PHE A 55 5.59 21.33 -30.48
N PHE A 56 5.13 22.55 -30.73
CA PHE A 56 4.43 23.37 -29.75
C PHE A 56 3.13 22.71 -29.28
N LEU A 57 2.29 22.27 -30.24
CA LEU A 57 1.04 21.55 -29.95
C LEU A 57 1.31 20.26 -29.17
N GLY A 58 2.31 19.47 -29.56
CA GLY A 58 2.68 18.24 -28.86
C GLY A 58 3.10 18.50 -27.41
N ARG A 59 3.79 19.62 -27.13
CA ARG A 59 4.14 20.03 -25.76
C ARG A 59 2.93 20.49 -24.95
N VAL A 60 2.02 21.23 -25.57
CA VAL A 60 0.77 21.67 -24.92
C VAL A 60 -0.12 20.48 -24.55
N PHE A 61 -0.27 19.48 -25.42
CA PHE A 61 -1.06 18.27 -25.13
C PHE A 61 -0.45 17.34 -24.07
N ARG A 62 0.81 17.56 -23.69
CA ARG A 62 1.49 16.80 -22.62
C ARG A 62 1.15 17.34 -21.22
N THR A 63 0.22 18.27 -21.11
CA THR A 63 -0.18 18.85 -19.82
C THR A 63 -1.13 17.90 -19.08
N GLU A 64 -0.68 17.40 -17.92
CA GLU A 64 -1.47 16.51 -17.08
C GLU A 64 -2.55 17.31 -16.33
N THR A 65 -3.81 17.12 -16.73
CA THR A 65 -4.97 17.80 -16.11
C THR A 65 -5.45 17.13 -14.82
N ASN A 66 -4.97 15.92 -14.51
CA ASN A 66 -5.47 15.11 -13.39
C ASN A 66 -4.97 15.55 -12.00
N SER A 67 -4.11 16.57 -11.90
CA SER A 67 -3.42 16.93 -10.65
C SER A 67 -4.00 18.13 -9.88
N GLY A 68 -5.20 18.60 -10.27
CA GLY A 68 -5.91 19.73 -9.67
C GLY A 68 -5.68 21.05 -10.40
N ALA A 69 -6.65 21.97 -10.38
CA ALA A 69 -6.69 23.16 -11.25
C ALA A 69 -5.41 24.02 -11.19
N GLY A 70 -4.87 24.28 -9.99
CA GLY A 70 -3.64 25.08 -9.86
C GLY A 70 -2.37 24.38 -10.35
N ARG A 71 -2.28 23.05 -10.22
CA ARG A 71 -1.17 22.26 -10.77
C ARG A 71 -1.29 22.07 -12.27
N ALA A 72 -2.50 21.91 -12.80
CA ALA A 72 -2.75 21.89 -14.23
C ALA A 72 -2.30 23.21 -14.88
N VAL A 73 -2.65 24.36 -14.26
CA VAL A 73 -2.20 25.68 -14.74
C VAL A 73 -0.68 25.84 -14.63
N ALA A 74 -0.07 25.47 -13.50
CA ALA A 74 1.39 25.57 -13.33
C ALA A 74 2.14 24.63 -14.30
N GLY A 75 1.67 23.39 -14.47
CA GLY A 75 2.21 22.41 -15.41
C GLY A 75 2.04 22.85 -16.87
N PHE A 76 0.91 23.47 -17.20
CA PHE A 76 0.69 24.10 -18.50
C PHE A 76 1.70 25.21 -18.77
N LEU A 77 1.87 26.15 -17.83
CA LEU A 77 2.82 27.24 -17.96
C LEU A 77 4.28 26.76 -18.05
N TRP A 78 4.64 25.70 -17.32
CA TRP A 78 5.97 25.11 -17.40
C TRP A 78 6.21 24.38 -18.74
N ASN A 79 5.22 23.65 -19.24
CA ASN A 79 5.29 23.03 -20.56
C ASN A 79 5.35 24.07 -21.68
N LEU A 80 4.64 25.19 -21.53
CA LEU A 80 4.70 26.33 -22.45
C LEU A 80 6.10 26.95 -22.46
N THR A 81 6.68 27.16 -21.27
CA THR A 81 8.05 27.67 -21.09
C THR A 81 9.07 26.76 -21.79
N ALA A 82 8.98 25.45 -21.53
CA ALA A 82 9.86 24.47 -22.16
C ALA A 82 9.67 24.39 -23.69
N ALA A 83 8.43 24.58 -24.19
CA ALA A 83 8.16 24.65 -25.62
C ALA A 83 8.84 25.87 -26.25
N PHE A 84 8.69 27.06 -25.68
CA PHE A 84 9.33 28.27 -26.20
C PHE A 84 10.86 28.17 -26.19
N VAL A 85 11.46 27.69 -25.09
CA VAL A 85 12.91 27.47 -25.00
C VAL A 85 13.37 26.45 -26.05
N GLY A 86 12.64 25.34 -26.22
CA GLY A 86 12.93 24.35 -27.24
C GLY A 86 12.91 24.94 -28.65
N ILE A 87 11.90 25.75 -28.99
CA ILE A 87 11.78 26.41 -30.29
C ILE A 87 12.92 27.40 -30.52
N ILE A 88 13.29 28.20 -29.51
CA ILE A 88 14.42 29.15 -29.61
C ILE A 88 15.72 28.40 -29.91
N LEU A 89 15.99 27.30 -29.18
CA LEU A 89 17.16 26.46 -29.41
C LEU A 89 17.14 25.83 -30.81
N SER A 90 15.98 25.33 -31.26
CA SER A 90 15.83 24.77 -32.61
C SER A 90 16.08 25.80 -33.70
N ILE A 91 15.56 27.02 -33.57
CA ILE A 91 15.82 28.11 -34.52
C ILE A 91 17.31 28.43 -34.57
N TRP A 92 17.98 28.47 -33.42
CA TRP A 92 19.42 28.73 -33.35
C TRP A 92 20.25 27.63 -34.01
N ILE A 93 19.97 26.36 -33.70
CA ILE A 93 20.67 25.20 -34.29
C ILE A 93 20.42 25.13 -35.81
N LEU A 94 19.16 25.27 -36.25
CA LEU A 94 18.82 25.19 -37.68
C LEU A 94 19.35 26.40 -38.46
N GLY A 95 19.40 27.59 -37.84
CA GLY A 95 20.05 28.77 -38.40
C GLY A 95 21.55 28.57 -38.58
N TRP A 96 22.23 27.96 -37.61
CA TRP A 96 23.63 27.59 -37.72
C TRP A 96 23.87 26.54 -38.82
N VAL A 97 23.02 25.53 -38.93
CA VAL A 97 23.12 24.53 -40.01
C VAL A 97 22.88 25.16 -41.39
N ALA A 98 21.92 26.09 -41.51
CA ALA A 98 21.71 26.82 -42.76
C ALA A 98 22.95 27.62 -43.18
N SER A 99 23.64 28.28 -42.22
CA SER A 99 24.86 29.02 -42.55
C SER A 99 25.99 28.10 -43.03
N LEU A 100 26.08 26.88 -42.50
CA LEU A 100 27.05 25.87 -42.97
C LEU A 100 26.75 25.37 -44.40
N GLN A 101 25.48 25.39 -44.80
CA GLN A 101 25.04 25.02 -46.14
C GLN A 101 25.06 26.21 -47.13
N SER A 102 25.58 27.37 -46.71
CA SER A 102 25.54 28.63 -47.48
C SER A 102 24.14 29.06 -47.89
N ASP A 103 23.11 28.67 -47.13
CA ASP A 103 21.70 28.98 -47.40
C ASP A 103 21.17 30.01 -46.40
N VAL A 104 20.18 30.80 -46.81
CA VAL A 104 19.59 31.86 -45.98
C VAL A 104 18.46 31.29 -45.14
N TYR A 105 18.64 31.29 -43.82
CA TYR A 105 17.55 30.91 -42.91
C TYR A 105 16.39 31.91 -43.01
N PRO A 106 15.12 31.45 -43.08
CA PRO A 106 13.98 32.35 -43.26
C PRO A 106 13.89 33.45 -42.19
N ALA A 107 14.03 34.72 -42.62
CA ALA A 107 14.02 35.89 -41.74
C ALA A 107 12.68 36.06 -40.98
N VAL A 108 11.59 35.58 -41.55
CA VAL A 108 10.25 35.58 -40.94
C VAL A 108 10.21 34.75 -39.64
N ILE A 109 11.08 33.74 -39.50
CA ILE A 109 11.14 32.86 -38.33
C ILE A 109 12.17 33.38 -37.33
N SER A 110 13.35 33.79 -37.78
CA SER A 110 14.40 34.31 -36.89
C SER A 110 14.01 35.64 -36.22
N SER A 111 13.26 36.51 -36.91
CA SER A 111 12.74 37.77 -36.33
C SER A 111 11.74 37.58 -35.19
N ARG A 112 11.22 36.35 -34.99
CA ARG A 112 10.27 36.04 -33.92
C ARG A 112 10.93 35.61 -32.61
N VAL A 113 12.25 35.36 -32.61
CA VAL A 113 13.01 34.93 -31.43
C VAL A 113 12.84 35.86 -30.21
N PRO A 114 12.88 37.21 -30.36
CA PRO A 114 12.67 38.11 -29.22
C PRO A 114 11.28 37.94 -28.57
N TYR A 115 10.23 37.77 -29.38
CA TYR A 115 8.87 37.54 -28.88
C TYR A 115 8.75 36.20 -28.17
N LEU A 116 9.40 35.15 -28.69
CA LEU A 116 9.45 33.83 -28.04
C LEU A 116 10.20 33.89 -26.70
N ALA A 117 11.28 34.68 -26.61
CA ALA A 117 12.02 34.85 -25.37
C ALA A 117 11.18 35.57 -24.30
N VAL A 118 10.48 36.64 -24.67
CA VAL A 118 9.54 37.34 -23.77
C VAL A 118 8.41 36.40 -23.33
N ALA A 119 7.85 35.60 -24.24
CA ALA A 119 6.82 34.62 -23.92
C ALA A 119 7.32 33.52 -22.97
N ALA A 120 8.55 33.03 -23.15
CA ALA A 120 9.18 32.06 -22.26
C ALA A 120 9.37 32.62 -20.85
N ILE A 121 9.88 33.85 -20.74
CA ILE A 121 10.09 34.52 -19.45
C ILE A 121 8.74 34.74 -18.75
N THR A 122 7.74 35.23 -19.49
CA THR A 122 6.40 35.50 -18.95
C THR A 122 5.71 34.23 -18.47
N ALA A 123 5.78 33.15 -19.26
CA ALA A 123 5.22 31.85 -18.88
C ALA A 123 5.96 31.25 -17.67
N GLY A 124 7.28 31.35 -17.62
CA GLY A 124 8.11 30.85 -16.53
C GLY A 124 7.86 31.60 -15.21
N LEU A 125 7.82 32.93 -15.26
CA LEU A 125 7.47 33.78 -14.11
C LEU A 125 6.03 33.54 -13.66
N GLY A 126 5.10 33.34 -14.60
CA GLY A 126 3.71 32.96 -14.29
C GLY A 126 3.64 31.61 -13.57
N ALA A 127 4.35 30.60 -14.05
CA ALA A 127 4.42 29.29 -13.40
C ALA A 127 4.98 29.41 -11.97
N TYR A 128 6.05 30.19 -11.81
CA TYR A 128 6.67 30.46 -10.51
C TYR A 128 5.73 31.22 -9.57
N ALA A 129 5.00 32.23 -10.06
CA ALA A 129 4.03 32.98 -9.28
C ALA A 129 2.87 32.08 -8.81
N VAL A 130 2.33 31.23 -9.69
CA VAL A 130 1.27 30.26 -9.34
C VAL A 130 1.74 29.26 -8.29
N GLN A 131 3.00 28.83 -8.34
CA GLN A 131 3.61 28.00 -7.30
C GLN A 131 3.80 28.75 -5.98
N LYS A 132 4.31 29.98 -6.01
CA LYS A 132 4.61 30.80 -4.83
C LYS A 132 3.35 31.29 -4.11
N LEU A 133 2.27 31.55 -4.84
CA LEU A 133 0.96 31.93 -4.31
C LEU A 133 0.21 30.77 -3.64
N GLY A 134 0.78 29.56 -3.64
CA GLY A 134 0.16 28.39 -3.00
C GLY A 134 -1.11 27.91 -3.71
N LEU A 135 -1.37 28.35 -4.94
CA LEU A 135 -2.48 27.84 -5.76
C LEU A 135 -2.23 26.38 -6.21
N THR A 136 -0.97 25.93 -6.20
CA THR A 136 -0.56 24.53 -6.38
C THR A 136 -0.64 23.69 -5.10
N ARG A 137 -0.97 24.30 -3.95
CA ARG A 137 -1.08 23.62 -2.66
C ARG A 137 -2.20 22.59 -2.79
N LYS A 138 -1.87 21.31 -2.56
CA LYS A 138 -2.83 20.19 -2.54
C LYS A 138 -4.09 20.67 -1.84
N TRP A 139 -5.24 20.59 -2.51
CA TRP A 139 -6.54 20.78 -1.87
C TRP A 139 -6.51 19.97 -0.57
N SER A 140 -6.54 20.70 0.54
CA SER A 140 -6.37 20.19 1.89
C SER A 140 -7.28 18.98 2.05
N ALA A 141 -6.68 17.82 2.33
CA ALA A 141 -7.42 16.66 2.80
C ALA A 141 -8.21 17.12 4.04
N THR A 142 -9.53 17.31 3.88
CA THR A 142 -10.38 17.83 4.96
C THR A 142 -10.33 16.82 6.10
N PRO A 143 -9.81 17.20 7.27
CA PRO A 143 -9.80 16.32 8.42
C PRO A 143 -11.24 15.90 8.76
N PHE A 144 -11.37 14.68 9.26
CA PHE A 144 -12.64 14.14 9.72
C PHE A 144 -12.48 13.50 11.09
N ILE A 145 -13.56 13.48 11.87
CA ILE A 145 -13.58 12.75 13.14
C ILE A 145 -14.16 11.37 12.89
N VAL A 146 -13.44 10.35 13.36
CA VAL A 146 -13.99 9.02 13.56
C VAL A 146 -14.33 8.88 15.03
N ALA A 147 -15.62 8.63 15.30
CA ALA A 147 -16.09 8.42 16.67
C ALA A 147 -15.60 7.08 17.22
N GLU A 148 -15.47 7.00 18.55
CA GLU A 148 -15.19 5.75 19.26
C GLU A 148 -16.11 4.60 18.81
N GLY A 149 -15.55 3.40 18.68
CA GLY A 149 -16.27 2.20 18.30
C GLY A 149 -16.63 2.12 16.81
N LYS A 150 -16.39 3.18 16.01
CA LYS A 150 -16.57 3.16 14.55
C LYS A 150 -15.30 2.69 13.85
N GLY A 151 -15.51 1.99 12.74
CA GLY A 151 -14.45 1.58 11.84
C GLY A 151 -14.93 0.51 10.86
N PRO A 152 -14.11 0.19 9.85
CA PRO A 152 -14.46 -0.77 8.82
C PRO A 152 -14.58 -2.17 9.44
N THR A 153 -15.64 -2.86 9.04
CA THR A 153 -15.88 -4.28 9.37
C THR A 153 -15.84 -5.08 8.08
N MET A 154 -15.12 -6.19 8.09
CA MET A 154 -15.10 -7.20 7.04
C MET A 154 -15.38 -8.57 7.64
N GLU A 155 -15.61 -9.56 6.78
CA GLU A 155 -15.87 -10.92 7.22
C GLU A 155 -14.71 -11.43 8.09
N GLY A 156 -15.03 -11.77 9.34
CA GLY A 156 -14.06 -12.24 10.32
C GLY A 156 -13.08 -11.20 10.89
N THR A 157 -13.11 -9.93 10.45
CA THR A 157 -12.20 -8.89 10.96
C THR A 157 -12.89 -7.54 11.16
N LYS A 158 -12.66 -6.89 12.31
CA LYS A 158 -13.25 -5.59 12.62
C LYS A 158 -12.21 -4.64 13.19
N LEU A 159 -12.10 -3.47 12.59
CA LEU A 159 -11.33 -2.35 13.13
C LEU A 159 -12.26 -1.36 13.83
N THR A 160 -11.87 -0.89 15.00
CA THR A 160 -12.59 0.13 15.75
C THR A 160 -11.62 1.10 16.37
N VAL A 161 -11.92 2.39 16.31
CA VAL A 161 -11.14 3.37 17.05
C VAL A 161 -11.50 3.29 18.54
N LYS A 162 -10.49 3.33 19.42
CA LYS A 162 -10.70 3.25 20.88
C LYS A 162 -11.23 4.53 21.52
N GLN A 163 -11.01 5.66 20.88
CA GLN A 163 -11.41 6.99 21.34
C GLN A 163 -11.68 7.86 20.12
N ASP A 164 -12.42 8.95 20.27
CA ASP A 164 -12.62 9.90 19.17
C ASP A 164 -11.28 10.35 18.60
N THR A 165 -11.10 10.19 17.29
CA THR A 165 -9.84 10.49 16.64
C THR A 165 -9.99 11.27 15.35
N VAL A 166 -9.01 12.11 15.09
CA VAL A 166 -8.89 12.83 13.83
C VAL A 166 -8.25 11.91 12.79
N GLY A 167 -8.95 11.77 11.67
CA GLY A 167 -8.49 11.12 10.47
C GLY A 167 -8.14 12.14 9.38
N MET A 168 -7.02 11.90 8.71
CA MET A 168 -6.60 12.60 7.51
C MET A 168 -6.82 11.68 6.29
N PRO A 169 -7.67 12.07 5.32
CA PRO A 169 -7.93 11.19 4.18
C PRO A 169 -6.71 11.13 3.25
N ILE A 170 -6.38 9.92 2.83
CA ILE A 170 -5.34 9.67 1.83
C ILE A 170 -6.03 9.67 0.48
N ARG A 171 -5.68 10.65 -0.36
CA ARG A 171 -6.23 10.77 -1.71
C ARG A 171 -5.17 10.53 -2.78
N ARG A 172 -5.54 9.72 -3.78
CA ARG A 172 -4.78 9.50 -5.01
C ARG A 172 -5.72 9.70 -6.18
N GLU A 173 -5.29 10.51 -7.17
CA GLU A 173 -6.09 10.79 -8.39
C GLU A 173 -7.54 11.24 -8.11
N GLY A 174 -7.73 12.04 -7.05
CA GLY A 174 -9.05 12.54 -6.66
C GLY A 174 -9.92 11.55 -5.87
N ARG A 175 -9.49 10.29 -5.69
CA ARG A 175 -10.20 9.27 -4.91
C ARG A 175 -9.59 9.07 -3.53
N THR A 176 -10.41 8.83 -2.52
CA THR A 176 -9.93 8.45 -1.17
C THR A 176 -9.59 6.97 -1.16
N ILE A 177 -8.30 6.65 -0.98
CA ILE A 177 -7.77 5.28 -0.98
C ILE A 177 -7.49 4.75 0.44
N GLY A 178 -7.63 5.60 1.45
CA GLY A 178 -7.35 5.27 2.85
C GLY A 178 -7.41 6.49 3.76
N CYS A 179 -6.94 6.35 4.99
CA CYS A 179 -6.73 7.47 5.90
C CYS A 179 -5.58 7.25 6.88
N VAL A 180 -5.05 8.34 7.44
CA VAL A 180 -4.18 8.30 8.63
C VAL A 180 -5.02 8.72 9.83
N LEU A 181 -5.18 7.84 10.80
CA LEU A 181 -5.82 8.12 12.09
C LEU A 181 -4.73 8.46 13.11
N LEU A 182 -4.90 9.53 13.88
CA LEU A 182 -3.92 9.93 14.89
C LEU A 182 -3.96 9.05 16.14
N GLY A 183 -5.13 8.53 16.47
CA GLY A 183 -5.41 7.74 17.67
C GLY A 183 -5.17 6.25 17.50
N GLU A 184 -5.39 5.52 18.58
CA GLU A 184 -5.25 4.07 18.66
C GLU A 184 -6.45 3.37 18.01
N VAL A 185 -6.16 2.28 17.29
CA VAL A 185 -7.17 1.44 16.64
C VAL A 185 -7.10 0.04 17.22
N SER A 186 -8.23 -0.49 17.68
CA SER A 186 -8.34 -1.90 18.02
C SER A 186 -8.75 -2.72 16.80
N SER A 187 -8.10 -3.84 16.59
CA SER A 187 -8.43 -4.86 15.60
C SER A 187 -8.96 -6.09 16.32
N SER A 188 -10.09 -6.64 15.86
CA SER A 188 -10.67 -7.87 16.36
C SER A 188 -10.82 -8.89 15.24
N PHE A 189 -10.49 -10.14 15.53
CA PHE A 189 -10.46 -11.27 14.60
C PHE A 189 -11.38 -12.37 15.13
N LYS A 190 -12.25 -12.87 14.27
CA LYS A 190 -13.01 -14.09 14.54
C LYS A 190 -12.14 -15.28 14.19
N THR A 191 -11.76 -16.06 15.19
CA THR A 191 -11.00 -17.30 15.00
C THR A 191 -11.89 -18.51 15.33
N PRO A 192 -11.53 -19.73 14.90
CA PRO A 192 -12.22 -20.96 15.30
C PRO A 192 -12.29 -21.15 16.83
N MET A 193 -11.39 -20.51 17.58
CA MET A 193 -11.26 -20.63 19.04
C MET A 193 -11.90 -19.48 19.81
N GLY A 194 -12.41 -18.44 19.13
CA GLY A 194 -13.02 -17.28 19.76
C GLY A 194 -12.63 -15.96 19.11
N MET A 195 -12.95 -14.86 19.76
CA MET A 195 -12.56 -13.53 19.30
C MET A 195 -11.17 -13.16 19.86
N VAL A 196 -10.24 -12.79 19.00
CA VAL A 196 -8.94 -12.22 19.40
C VAL A 196 -8.95 -10.73 19.12
N SER A 197 -8.57 -9.90 20.09
CA SER A 197 -8.41 -8.47 19.91
C SER A 197 -6.97 -8.04 20.14
N ALA A 198 -6.44 -7.25 19.22
CA ALA A 198 -5.16 -6.56 19.33
C ALA A 198 -5.37 -5.06 19.20
N SER A 199 -4.41 -4.27 19.68
CA SER A 199 -4.46 -2.82 19.55
C SER A 199 -3.23 -2.31 18.81
N LEU A 200 -3.47 -1.43 17.84
CA LEU A 200 -2.46 -0.76 17.05
C LEU A 200 -2.23 0.64 17.62
N PRO A 201 -1.06 0.93 18.21
CA PRO A 201 -0.76 2.24 18.75
C PRO A 201 -0.74 3.27 17.61
N GLY A 202 -1.40 4.41 17.86
CA GLY A 202 -1.45 5.54 16.94
C GLY A 202 -0.07 6.18 16.70
N PRO A 203 0.14 6.86 15.57
CA PRO A 203 -0.79 7.03 14.45
C PRO A 203 -0.93 5.75 13.60
N VAL A 204 -2.15 5.44 13.16
CA VAL A 204 -2.49 4.28 12.34
C VAL A 204 -2.77 4.70 10.91
N THR A 205 -2.02 4.16 9.95
CA THR A 205 -2.25 4.38 8.52
C THR A 205 -3.06 3.23 7.95
N THR A 206 -4.13 3.52 7.22
CA THR A 206 -5.01 2.53 6.62
C THR A 206 -5.13 2.71 5.11
N VAL A 207 -5.22 1.59 4.38
CA VAL A 207 -5.35 1.55 2.92
C VAL A 207 -6.37 0.48 2.54
N GLY A 208 -7.20 0.74 1.52
CA GLY A 208 -8.22 -0.17 1.02
C GLY A 208 -9.63 0.34 1.32
N ILE A 209 -10.13 0.07 2.54
CA ILE A 209 -11.46 0.55 2.98
C ILE A 209 -11.31 1.88 3.72
N PRO A 210 -11.97 2.95 3.24
CA PRO A 210 -11.91 4.25 3.91
C PRO A 210 -12.69 4.20 5.24
N PHE A 211 -12.11 4.74 6.30
CA PHE A 211 -12.87 5.06 7.50
C PHE A 211 -13.88 6.16 7.15
N GLN A 212 -15.12 5.97 7.58
CA GLN A 212 -16.16 6.98 7.46
C GLN A 212 -16.24 7.80 8.75
N GLY A 213 -16.26 9.11 8.59
CA GLY A 213 -16.32 10.05 9.70
C GLY A 213 -17.03 11.33 9.32
N ARG A 214 -17.28 12.18 10.31
CA ARG A 214 -17.87 13.51 10.08
C ARG A 214 -16.75 14.47 9.70
N THR A 215 -16.89 15.15 8.56
CA THR A 215 -15.99 16.27 8.20
C THR A 215 -16.14 17.38 9.22
N VAL A 216 -15.02 17.92 9.69
CA VAL A 216 -14.98 18.92 10.75
C VAL A 216 -14.21 20.16 10.34
N SER A 217 -14.53 21.29 10.97
CA SER A 217 -13.84 22.56 10.76
C SER A 217 -12.44 22.54 11.39
N SER A 218 -11.54 23.35 10.84
CA SER A 218 -10.15 23.49 11.32
C SER A 218 -10.05 23.77 12.82
N ASP A 219 -10.94 24.62 13.36
CA ASP A 219 -10.96 24.99 14.79
C ASP A 219 -11.25 23.81 15.72
N GLU A 220 -12.05 22.85 15.26
CA GLU A 220 -12.42 21.66 16.03
C GLU A 220 -11.25 20.66 16.08
N VAL A 221 -10.51 20.57 14.96
CA VAL A 221 -9.29 19.76 14.84
C VAL A 221 -8.17 20.32 15.70
N GLU A 222 -7.99 21.64 15.71
CA GLU A 222 -7.02 22.30 16.58
C GLU A 222 -7.36 22.10 18.06
N LYS A 223 -8.64 22.15 18.43
CA LYS A 223 -9.08 21.85 19.81
C LYS A 223 -8.78 20.42 20.26
N MET A 224 -8.94 19.43 19.38
CA MET A 224 -8.69 18.02 19.72
C MET A 224 -7.20 17.63 19.64
N THR A 225 -6.43 18.22 18.73
CA THR A 225 -5.07 17.76 18.42
C THR A 225 -3.98 18.74 18.85
N GLY A 226 -4.35 19.99 19.19
CA GLY A 226 -3.40 21.07 19.43
C GLY A 226 -2.62 21.51 18.18
N LYS A 227 -2.95 20.97 17.00
CA LYS A 227 -2.22 21.21 15.74
C LYS A 227 -3.16 21.67 14.65
N SER A 228 -2.68 22.60 13.83
CA SER A 228 -3.42 23.04 12.64
C SER A 228 -3.53 21.90 11.62
N PRO A 229 -4.61 21.85 10.81
CA PRO A 229 -4.74 20.87 9.72
C PRO A 229 -3.54 20.86 8.76
N ASN A 230 -2.88 22.02 8.60
CA ASN A 230 -1.68 22.14 7.78
C ASN A 230 -0.46 21.44 8.40
N GLN A 231 -0.30 21.50 9.73
CA GLN A 231 0.77 20.78 10.43
C GLN A 231 0.53 19.27 10.38
N LEU A 232 -0.71 18.83 10.62
CA LEU A 232 -1.10 17.43 10.51
C LEU A 232 -0.87 16.88 9.09
N PHE A 233 -1.18 17.70 8.08
CA PHE A 233 -0.94 17.34 6.69
C PHE A 233 0.55 17.13 6.41
N VAL A 234 1.41 18.07 6.82
CA VAL A 234 2.87 17.97 6.63
C VAL A 234 3.45 16.76 7.37
N GLU A 235 2.98 16.45 8.58
CA GLU A 235 3.39 15.25 9.33
C GLU A 235 2.91 13.95 8.68
N SER A 236 1.77 13.98 7.97
CA SER A 236 1.21 12.81 7.28
C SER A 236 1.73 12.61 5.86
N SER A 237 2.35 13.64 5.25
CA SER A 237 2.81 13.61 3.86
C SER A 237 4.34 13.53 3.76
N GLY A 238 4.89 12.39 3.34
CA GLY A 238 6.30 12.30 2.93
C GLY A 238 6.54 12.96 1.56
N ARG A 239 7.77 13.45 1.32
CA ARG A 239 8.15 14.20 0.12
C ARG A 239 8.61 13.27 -1.03
N ALA A 240 8.11 13.59 -2.23
CA ALA A 240 8.63 13.30 -3.58
C ALA A 240 8.43 11.89 -4.18
N ASP A 241 7.80 11.88 -5.37
CA ASP A 241 7.64 10.87 -6.45
C ASP A 241 7.33 9.39 -6.13
N ASP A 242 7.64 8.92 -4.92
CA ASP A 242 7.00 7.82 -4.22
C ASP A 242 5.96 8.46 -3.27
N LEU A 243 4.69 8.06 -3.31
CA LEU A 243 3.71 8.59 -2.35
C LEU A 243 3.97 7.92 -0.99
N GLU A 244 4.87 8.50 -0.20
CA GLU A 244 5.03 8.17 1.21
C GLU A 244 3.82 8.71 1.99
N VAL A 245 2.91 7.80 2.30
CA VAL A 245 1.69 8.08 3.07
C VAL A 245 1.91 7.64 4.50
N GLY A 246 2.23 8.61 5.38
CA GLY A 246 2.67 8.31 6.73
C GLY A 246 3.85 7.33 6.72
N ARG A 247 3.64 6.11 7.24
CA ARG A 247 4.66 5.05 7.36
C ARG A 247 4.60 3.99 6.25
N ILE A 248 3.84 4.25 5.19
CA ILE A 248 3.61 3.38 4.04
C ILE A 248 4.20 4.04 2.80
N LYS A 249 5.08 3.34 2.07
CA LYS A 249 5.56 3.80 0.75
C LYS A 249 4.64 3.25 -0.34
N ILE A 250 4.24 4.09 -1.29
CA ILE A 250 3.45 3.68 -2.45
C ILE A 250 4.27 4.03 -3.69
N ARG A 251 4.48 3.06 -4.58
CA ARG A 251 5.22 3.20 -5.84
C ARG A 251 4.32 2.92 -7.02
N ASP A 252 4.61 3.58 -8.15
CA ASP A 252 4.01 3.23 -9.44
C ASP A 252 4.74 2.05 -10.09
N GLY A 253 3.97 1.01 -10.44
CA GLY A 253 4.45 -0.15 -11.18
C GLY A 253 4.11 -0.04 -12.67
N CYS A 254 5.03 -0.45 -13.54
CA CYS A 254 4.88 -0.37 -15.00
C CYS A 254 3.84 -1.36 -15.59
N MET A 255 3.18 -2.19 -14.77
CA MET A 255 2.26 -3.27 -15.21
C MET A 255 1.06 -3.42 -14.25
N GLY A 256 0.31 -2.34 -14.00
CA GLY A 256 -0.75 -2.35 -12.99
C GLY A 256 -0.21 -1.98 -11.61
N ASP A 257 -1.08 -1.43 -10.77
CA ASP A 257 -0.74 -0.76 -9.53
C ASP A 257 -0.03 -1.72 -8.55
N ARG A 258 1.30 -1.74 -8.55
CA ARG A 258 2.08 -2.57 -7.63
C ARG A 258 2.48 -1.75 -6.40
N TRP A 259 1.81 -1.97 -5.26
CA TRP A 259 2.06 -1.26 -4.01
C TRP A 259 3.13 -1.99 -3.22
N ARG A 260 4.14 -1.27 -2.72
CA ARG A 260 5.20 -1.88 -1.89
C ARG A 260 5.22 -1.27 -0.50
N ILE A 261 4.62 -1.97 0.46
CA ILE A 261 4.49 -1.52 1.84
C ILE A 261 5.47 -2.31 2.72
N GLY A 262 6.71 -1.82 2.83
CA GLY A 262 7.78 -2.55 3.52
C GLY A 262 8.16 -3.85 2.77
N PRO A 263 8.14 -5.03 3.43
CA PRO A 263 8.40 -6.31 2.75
C PRO A 263 7.20 -6.83 1.95
N LEU A 264 6.02 -6.22 2.08
CA LEU A 264 4.80 -6.67 1.41
C LEU A 264 4.67 -5.99 0.04
N ILE A 265 4.37 -6.80 -0.97
CA ILE A 265 4.08 -6.37 -2.33
C ILE A 265 2.60 -6.68 -2.58
N PHE A 266 1.82 -5.65 -2.91
CA PHE A 266 0.42 -5.76 -3.29
C PHE A 266 0.36 -5.55 -4.79
N ASP A 267 -0.05 -6.57 -5.53
CA ASP A 267 -0.39 -6.42 -6.93
C ASP A 267 -1.88 -6.05 -6.99
N TRP A 268 -2.17 -4.81 -7.38
CA TRP A 268 -3.51 -4.29 -7.58
C TRP A 268 -3.79 -4.29 -9.08
N ASP A 269 -4.68 -5.19 -9.49
CA ASP A 269 -5.12 -5.28 -10.87
C ASP A 269 -5.87 -4.00 -11.23
N GLY A 270 -5.28 -3.25 -12.16
CA GLY A 270 -5.52 -1.84 -12.48
C GLY A 270 -6.86 -1.53 -13.16
N ASP A 271 -7.94 -2.14 -12.69
CA ASP A 271 -9.24 -2.02 -13.33
C ASP A 271 -10.12 -0.98 -12.63
N GLY A 272 -9.74 -0.53 -11.43
CA GLY A 272 -10.33 0.63 -10.75
C GLY A 272 -11.85 0.57 -10.45
N GLU A 273 -12.56 -0.47 -10.90
CA GLU A 273 -13.99 -0.73 -10.69
C GLU A 273 -14.24 -1.59 -9.47
N HIS A 274 -13.25 -2.38 -9.06
CA HIS A 274 -13.31 -3.21 -7.88
C HIS A 274 -12.45 -2.54 -6.80
N HIS A 275 -13.09 -1.80 -5.89
CA HIS A 275 -12.59 -1.88 -4.52
C HIS A 275 -12.53 -3.38 -4.22
N PRO A 276 -11.39 -3.98 -3.86
CA PRO A 276 -11.45 -5.27 -3.22
C PRO A 276 -12.21 -4.98 -1.93
N LYS A 277 -13.52 -5.25 -1.93
CA LYS A 277 -14.39 -5.12 -0.75
C LYS A 277 -13.89 -5.96 0.43
N GLU A 278 -12.87 -6.75 0.17
CA GLU A 278 -12.27 -7.79 0.98
C GLU A 278 -10.78 -7.52 1.28
N ARG A 279 -10.17 -6.41 0.85
CA ARG A 279 -8.74 -6.15 1.14
C ARG A 279 -8.49 -4.81 1.84
N TRP A 280 -7.86 -4.84 3.00
CA TRP A 280 -7.33 -3.64 3.66
C TRP A 280 -6.09 -3.94 4.50
N LEU A 281 -5.31 -2.89 4.74
CA LEU A 281 -4.13 -2.88 5.61
C LEU A 281 -4.28 -1.72 6.61
N ALA A 282 -4.01 -1.99 7.89
CA ALA A 282 -3.80 -0.99 8.93
C ALA A 282 -2.41 -1.19 9.53
N LYS A 283 -1.61 -0.12 9.60
CA LYS A 283 -0.25 -0.16 10.15
C LYS A 283 -0.12 0.87 11.26
N GLY A 284 0.28 0.42 12.44
CA GLY A 284 0.53 1.27 13.60
C GLY A 284 1.87 2.00 13.53
N ALA A 285 2.24 2.65 14.65
CA ALA A 285 3.51 3.35 14.73
C ALA A 285 4.74 2.41 14.62
N THR A 286 4.65 1.24 15.22
CA THR A 286 5.70 0.23 15.28
C THR A 286 5.72 -0.63 14.00
N ASN A 287 6.40 -1.78 14.04
CA ASN A 287 6.30 -2.79 12.98
C ASN A 287 4.98 -3.59 13.04
N ASP A 288 4.00 -3.09 13.79
CA ASP A 288 2.71 -3.72 13.99
C ASP A 288 1.77 -3.38 12.84
N TYR A 289 1.10 -4.39 12.32
CA TYR A 289 0.18 -4.23 11.21
C TYR A 289 -0.91 -5.29 11.24
N VAL A 290 -2.03 -4.98 10.61
CA VAL A 290 -3.13 -5.89 10.35
C VAL A 290 -3.48 -5.79 8.88
N THR A 291 -3.53 -6.93 8.21
CA THR A 291 -3.90 -7.03 6.81
C THR A 291 -4.91 -8.15 6.64
N THR A 292 -5.78 -8.01 5.65
CA THR A 292 -6.67 -9.08 5.24
C THR A 292 -6.90 -9.00 3.75
N ASN A 293 -7.07 -10.16 3.12
CA ASN A 293 -7.34 -10.27 1.69
C ASN A 293 -8.74 -10.86 1.37
N GLY A 294 -9.60 -11.05 2.39
CA GLY A 294 -10.92 -11.67 2.28
C GLY A 294 -10.93 -13.11 2.76
N HIS A 295 -9.89 -13.85 2.41
CA HIS A 295 -9.75 -15.28 2.73
C HIS A 295 -8.82 -15.53 3.91
N ARG A 296 -7.80 -14.68 4.06
CA ARG A 296 -6.79 -14.74 5.11
C ARG A 296 -6.62 -13.36 5.75
N ALA A 297 -6.60 -13.34 7.07
CA ALA A 297 -6.23 -12.20 7.90
C ALA A 297 -4.89 -12.47 8.58
N THR A 298 -3.99 -11.51 8.54
CA THR A 298 -2.71 -11.57 9.26
C THR A 298 -2.56 -10.33 10.12
N ALA A 299 -2.17 -10.52 11.36
CA ALA A 299 -1.94 -9.47 12.33
C ALA A 299 -0.59 -9.68 13.01
N LYS A 300 0.19 -8.61 13.11
CA LYS A 300 1.47 -8.58 13.80
C LYS A 300 1.41 -7.49 14.86
N TRP A 301 1.69 -7.84 16.11
CA TRP A 301 1.74 -6.89 17.23
C TRP A 301 2.77 -7.36 18.27
N ASN A 302 3.56 -6.45 18.83
CA ASN A 302 4.48 -6.73 19.94
C ASN A 302 5.42 -7.95 19.70
N GLY A 303 5.82 -8.19 18.44
CA GLY A 303 6.64 -9.34 18.07
C GLY A 303 5.87 -10.65 17.84
N SER A 304 4.56 -10.68 18.15
CA SER A 304 3.66 -11.78 17.84
C SER A 304 3.07 -11.66 16.43
N ILE A 305 2.76 -12.78 15.80
CA ILE A 305 2.14 -12.87 14.48
C ILE A 305 0.98 -13.87 14.56
N LEU A 306 -0.21 -13.43 14.19
CA LEU A 306 -1.40 -14.25 13.99
C LEU A 306 -1.75 -14.28 12.50
N SER A 307 -2.03 -15.45 11.97
CA SER A 307 -2.63 -15.65 10.66
C SER A 307 -3.87 -16.53 10.79
N VAL A 308 -4.98 -16.13 10.21
CA VAL A 308 -6.25 -16.86 10.23
C VAL A 308 -6.79 -16.92 8.80
N GLY A 309 -7.15 -18.10 8.32
CA GLY A 309 -7.71 -18.26 6.97
C GLY A 309 -8.11 -19.72 6.69
N ASP A 310 -9.16 -19.91 5.89
CA ASP A 310 -9.62 -21.24 5.44
C ASP A 310 -9.85 -22.25 6.58
N GLY A 311 -10.37 -21.78 7.72
CA GLY A 311 -10.61 -22.62 8.92
C GLY A 311 -9.35 -22.99 9.70
N SER A 312 -8.19 -22.47 9.30
CA SER A 312 -6.91 -22.63 9.98
C SER A 312 -6.48 -21.36 10.71
N MET A 313 -5.62 -21.53 11.71
CA MET A 313 -5.05 -20.45 12.50
C MET A 313 -3.60 -20.78 12.84
N GLU A 314 -2.71 -19.80 12.70
CA GLU A 314 -1.32 -19.88 13.12
C GLU A 314 -1.02 -18.67 13.99
N LEU A 315 -0.51 -18.88 15.19
CA LEU A 315 -0.07 -17.85 16.12
C LEU A 315 1.40 -18.11 16.45
N SER A 316 2.21 -17.08 16.46
CA SER A 316 3.60 -17.12 16.92
C SER A 316 3.84 -15.97 17.87
N ALA A 317 4.39 -16.24 19.04
CA ALA A 317 4.72 -15.25 20.06
C ALA A 317 6.14 -15.53 20.57
N GLY A 318 7.11 -14.75 20.08
CA GLY A 318 8.52 -14.99 20.37
C GLY A 318 9.01 -16.33 19.80
N SER A 319 9.43 -17.25 20.67
CA SER A 319 9.85 -18.61 20.30
C SER A 319 8.71 -19.63 20.30
N ASP A 320 7.55 -19.24 20.81
CA ASP A 320 6.41 -20.13 20.95
C ASP A 320 5.50 -19.98 19.74
N SER A 321 4.90 -21.08 19.33
CA SER A 321 4.01 -21.15 18.18
C SER A 321 2.86 -22.09 18.45
N PHE A 322 1.73 -21.73 17.86
CA PHE A 322 0.49 -22.47 17.91
C PHE A 322 -0.07 -22.54 16.49
N SER A 323 -0.53 -23.71 16.09
CA SER A 323 -1.20 -23.90 14.81
C SER A 323 -2.42 -24.79 15.01
N TYR A 324 -3.51 -24.39 14.36
CA TYR A 324 -4.78 -25.08 14.35
C TYR A 324 -5.23 -25.28 12.91
N SER A 325 -5.68 -26.50 12.62
CA SER A 325 -6.45 -26.86 11.46
C SER A 325 -7.60 -27.79 11.90
N PRO A 326 -8.63 -28.00 11.06
CA PRO A 326 -9.72 -28.90 11.41
C PRO A 326 -9.30 -30.33 11.80
N ARG A 327 -8.10 -30.78 11.40
CA ARG A 327 -7.58 -32.13 11.64
C ARG A 327 -6.40 -32.19 12.61
N GLU A 328 -5.84 -31.05 12.98
CA GLU A 328 -4.59 -30.99 13.73
C GLU A 328 -4.53 -29.75 14.62
N VAL A 329 -4.13 -29.96 15.87
CA VAL A 329 -3.75 -28.91 16.82
C VAL A 329 -2.31 -29.13 17.20
N ARG A 330 -1.49 -28.08 17.11
CA ARG A 330 -0.08 -28.17 17.48
C ARG A 330 0.36 -26.94 18.26
N THR A 331 1.00 -27.17 19.40
CA THR A 331 1.76 -26.17 20.16
C THR A 331 3.23 -26.54 20.09
N ALA A 332 4.10 -25.57 19.89
CA ALA A 332 5.54 -25.76 19.85
C ALA A 332 6.26 -24.61 20.52
N SER A 333 7.28 -24.95 21.30
CA SER A 333 8.18 -24.06 22.03
C SER A 333 9.58 -24.69 22.00
N PRO A 334 10.68 -23.96 22.28
CA PRO A 334 12.03 -24.52 22.17
C PRO A 334 12.30 -25.82 22.95
N LEU A 335 11.53 -26.07 24.02
CA LEU A 335 11.73 -27.21 24.90
C LEU A 335 10.66 -28.31 24.79
N HIS A 336 9.58 -28.05 24.05
CA HIS A 336 8.49 -29.00 23.93
C HIS A 336 7.63 -28.80 22.67
N THR A 337 7.02 -29.88 22.21
CA THR A 337 6.00 -29.86 21.18
C THR A 337 4.85 -30.77 21.58
N LEU A 338 3.62 -30.30 21.45
CA LEU A 338 2.41 -31.11 21.58
C LEU A 338 1.68 -31.05 20.25
N GLN A 339 1.38 -32.22 19.70
CA GLN A 339 0.68 -32.39 18.43
C GLN A 339 -0.48 -33.36 18.67
N VAL A 340 -1.70 -32.89 18.38
CA VAL A 340 -2.95 -33.64 18.52
C VAL A 340 -3.60 -33.71 17.15
N THR A 341 -3.77 -34.92 16.62
CA THR A 341 -4.56 -35.23 15.43
C THR A 341 -5.76 -36.11 15.81
N GLU A 342 -6.66 -36.37 14.85
CA GLU A 342 -7.83 -37.24 15.06
C GLU A 342 -7.46 -38.65 15.55
N ASP A 343 -6.29 -39.15 15.19
CA ASP A 343 -5.84 -40.53 15.39
C ASP A 343 -4.66 -40.66 16.35
N LYS A 344 -3.93 -39.56 16.60
CA LYS A 344 -2.65 -39.60 17.30
C LYS A 344 -2.42 -38.37 18.18
N ILE A 345 -1.84 -38.59 19.35
CA ILE A 345 -1.30 -37.53 20.20
C ILE A 345 0.19 -37.77 20.37
N THR A 346 0.99 -36.73 20.15
CA THR A 346 2.43 -36.74 20.39
C THR A 346 2.77 -35.60 21.32
N VAL A 347 3.33 -35.92 22.48
CA VAL A 347 3.97 -34.96 23.38
C VAL A 347 5.46 -35.24 23.32
N ASP A 348 6.24 -34.27 22.94
CA ASP A 348 7.69 -34.34 22.95
C ASP A 348 8.21 -33.26 23.88
N VAL A 349 8.85 -33.66 24.98
CA VAL A 349 9.52 -32.77 25.93
C VAL A 349 10.95 -33.28 26.10
N ARG A 350 11.87 -32.40 26.52
CA ARG A 350 13.30 -32.76 26.67
C ARG A 350 13.55 -34.07 27.44
N LYS A 351 12.71 -34.39 28.43
CA LYS A 351 12.86 -35.57 29.30
C LYS A 351 12.18 -36.84 28.77
N PHE A 352 11.13 -36.70 27.96
CA PHE A 352 10.38 -37.84 27.45
C PHE A 352 9.57 -37.50 26.19
N THR A 353 9.28 -38.53 25.41
CA THR A 353 8.33 -38.49 24.30
C THR A 353 7.18 -39.45 24.60
N LEU A 354 5.95 -38.93 24.66
CA LEU A 354 4.71 -39.71 24.77
C LEU A 354 4.00 -39.73 23.42
N LYS A 355 3.66 -40.93 22.94
CA LYS A 355 2.86 -41.12 21.73
C LYS A 355 1.66 -42.00 22.04
N VAL A 356 0.47 -41.49 21.78
CA VAL A 356 -0.79 -42.23 21.87
C VAL A 356 -1.33 -42.39 20.45
N SER A 357 -1.56 -43.61 20.00
CA SER A 357 -2.05 -43.93 18.65
C SER A 357 -2.96 -45.14 18.72
N GLY A 358 -4.26 -44.97 18.44
CA GLY A 358 -5.26 -46.00 18.71
C GLY A 358 -5.26 -46.41 20.18
N ASP A 359 -5.14 -47.70 20.46
CA ASP A 359 -5.07 -48.26 21.83
C ASP A 359 -3.62 -48.38 22.36
N SER A 360 -2.62 -47.97 21.57
CA SER A 360 -1.20 -48.05 21.93
C SER A 360 -0.71 -46.75 22.54
N VAL A 361 -0.07 -46.87 23.71
CA VAL A 361 0.63 -45.80 24.41
C VAL A 361 2.12 -46.14 24.44
N ILE A 362 2.96 -45.26 23.91
CA ILE A 362 4.41 -45.39 23.90
C ILE A 362 4.99 -44.23 24.68
N LEU A 363 5.66 -44.53 25.79
CA LEU A 363 6.42 -43.57 26.59
C LEU A 363 7.91 -43.86 26.43
N ARG A 364 8.64 -42.92 25.85
CA ARG A 364 10.10 -42.98 25.72
C ARG A 364 10.73 -41.97 26.66
N THR A 365 11.52 -42.44 27.60
CA THR A 365 12.37 -41.62 28.49
C THR A 365 13.84 -41.77 28.08
N GLU A 366 14.76 -41.04 28.70
CA GLU A 366 16.21 -41.15 28.43
C GLU A 366 16.74 -42.58 28.60
N ASN A 367 16.16 -43.34 29.55
CA ASN A 367 16.69 -44.65 29.95
C ASN A 367 15.84 -45.84 29.48
N LYS A 368 14.58 -45.62 29.11
CA LYS A 368 13.64 -46.72 28.83
C LYS A 368 12.57 -46.31 27.84
N THR A 369 12.19 -47.25 26.97
CA THR A 369 10.96 -47.16 26.16
C THR A 369 9.96 -48.17 26.71
N SER A 370 8.82 -47.68 27.18
CA SER A 370 7.69 -48.49 27.62
C SER A 370 6.59 -48.42 26.57
N ARG A 371 6.00 -49.57 26.24
CA ARG A 371 4.84 -49.67 25.35
C ARG A 371 3.74 -50.40 26.08
N THR A 372 2.57 -49.78 26.15
CA THR A 372 1.38 -50.32 26.79
C THR A 372 0.24 -50.31 25.78
N GLU A 373 -0.43 -51.44 25.61
CA GLU A 373 -1.65 -51.53 24.80
C GLU A 373 -2.84 -51.57 25.76
N SER A 374 -3.50 -50.43 25.92
CA SER A 374 -4.66 -50.28 26.81
C SER A 374 -5.58 -49.20 26.28
N LYS A 375 -6.80 -49.61 25.91
CA LYS A 375 -7.85 -48.73 25.40
C LYS A 375 -8.31 -47.71 26.43
N GLU A 376 -8.39 -48.10 27.71
CA GLU A 376 -8.80 -47.21 28.80
C GLU A 376 -7.76 -46.11 29.04
N LEU A 377 -6.49 -46.49 29.18
CA LEU A 377 -5.38 -45.55 29.34
C LEU A 377 -5.25 -44.61 28.14
N ALA A 378 -5.38 -45.13 26.91
CA ALA A 378 -5.32 -44.33 25.71
C ALA A 378 -6.46 -43.30 25.64
N ASN A 379 -7.68 -43.66 26.04
CA ASN A 379 -8.81 -42.75 26.06
C ASN A 379 -8.68 -41.68 27.13
N ASP A 380 -8.26 -42.04 28.34
CA ASP A 380 -8.04 -41.09 29.44
C ASP A 380 -6.95 -40.07 29.08
N LEU A 381 -5.81 -40.54 28.57
CA LEU A 381 -4.73 -39.66 28.10
C LEU A 381 -5.19 -38.77 26.94
N ARG A 382 -6.01 -39.29 26.02
CA ARG A 382 -6.54 -38.48 24.91
C ARG A 382 -7.47 -37.39 25.38
N SER A 383 -8.41 -37.70 26.28
CA SER A 383 -9.32 -36.72 26.86
C SER A 383 -8.54 -35.61 27.57
N LEU A 384 -7.60 -36.01 28.42
CA LEU A 384 -6.82 -35.10 29.26
C LEU A 384 -5.91 -34.20 28.42
N LEU A 385 -5.11 -34.77 27.51
CA LEU A 385 -4.22 -33.98 26.66
C LEU A 385 -4.98 -33.04 25.73
N THR A 386 -6.20 -33.41 25.31
CA THR A 386 -7.07 -32.53 24.53
C THR A 386 -7.60 -31.36 25.35
N GLU A 387 -8.01 -31.59 26.60
CA GLU A 387 -8.42 -30.49 27.49
C GLU A 387 -7.26 -29.56 27.84
N THR A 388 -6.09 -30.12 28.16
CA THR A 388 -4.88 -29.34 28.43
C THR A 388 -4.45 -28.53 27.21
N ALA A 389 -4.53 -29.11 26.00
CA ALA A 389 -4.29 -28.35 24.77
C ALA A 389 -5.23 -27.16 24.66
N LYS A 390 -6.55 -27.34 24.87
CA LYS A 390 -7.54 -26.25 24.85
C LYS A 390 -7.24 -25.16 25.90
N LYS A 391 -6.83 -25.55 27.10
CA LYS A 391 -6.44 -24.62 28.17
C LYS A 391 -5.21 -23.81 27.77
N GLN A 392 -4.15 -24.48 27.30
CA GLN A 392 -2.94 -23.81 26.84
C GLN A 392 -3.19 -22.89 25.63
N VAL A 393 -4.10 -23.27 24.71
CA VAL A 393 -4.52 -22.39 23.61
C VAL A 393 -5.08 -21.07 24.16
N LYS A 394 -5.97 -21.17 25.15
CA LYS A 394 -6.59 -19.99 25.79
C LYS A 394 -5.53 -19.14 26.49
N ASP A 395 -4.61 -19.76 27.22
CA ASP A 395 -3.57 -19.07 27.96
C ASP A 395 -2.64 -18.29 27.02
N VAL A 396 -2.21 -18.91 25.90
CA VAL A 396 -1.39 -18.25 24.88
C VAL A 396 -2.14 -17.09 24.20
N MET A 397 -3.45 -17.25 23.96
CA MET A 397 -4.29 -16.18 23.41
C MET A 397 -4.46 -15.00 24.37
N GLU A 398 -4.45 -15.25 25.68
CA GLU A 398 -4.53 -14.24 26.74
C GLU A 398 -3.15 -13.64 27.10
N GLY A 399 -2.06 -14.13 26.47
CA GLY A 399 -0.70 -13.64 26.68
C GLY A 399 0.03 -14.27 27.87
N SER A 400 -0.52 -15.34 28.43
CA SER A 400 0.13 -16.14 29.46
C SER A 400 1.08 -17.16 28.82
N PRO A 401 2.29 -17.37 29.39
CA PRO A 401 3.21 -18.39 28.89
C PRO A 401 2.59 -19.79 29.07
N ILE A 402 3.00 -20.72 28.20
CA ILE A 402 2.54 -22.11 28.26
C ILE A 402 2.96 -22.74 29.59
N ASP A 403 1.99 -23.11 30.44
CA ASP A 403 2.26 -23.83 31.68
C ASP A 403 2.34 -25.34 31.43
N ILE A 404 3.57 -25.85 31.48
CA ILE A 404 3.91 -27.26 31.26
C ILE A 404 3.87 -28.05 32.59
N GLY A 405 3.96 -27.36 33.75
CA GLY A 405 3.99 -28.01 35.06
C GLY A 405 2.71 -28.77 35.35
N GLU A 406 1.57 -28.16 35.01
CA GLU A 406 0.26 -28.81 35.12
C GLU A 406 0.12 -30.00 34.17
N MET A 407 0.56 -29.87 32.91
CA MET A 407 0.52 -30.98 31.95
C MET A 407 1.37 -32.17 32.39
N LEU A 408 2.57 -31.90 32.93
CA LEU A 408 3.48 -32.93 33.44
C LEU A 408 2.89 -33.64 34.67
N ASN A 409 2.48 -32.88 35.69
CA ASN A 409 1.92 -33.46 36.92
C ASN A 409 0.67 -34.30 36.61
N THR A 410 -0.20 -33.81 35.74
CA THR A 410 -1.45 -34.51 35.42
C THR A 410 -1.21 -35.75 34.54
N THR A 411 -0.22 -35.71 33.64
CA THR A 411 0.17 -36.90 32.87
C THR A 411 0.82 -37.95 33.76
N GLU A 412 1.66 -37.54 34.71
CA GLU A 412 2.25 -38.42 35.73
C GLU A 412 1.17 -39.03 36.64
N GLU A 413 0.17 -38.26 37.07
CA GLU A 413 -0.97 -38.76 37.85
C GLU A 413 -1.79 -39.80 37.09
N VAL A 414 -2.05 -39.61 35.80
CA VAL A 414 -2.77 -40.61 34.99
C VAL A 414 -1.92 -41.85 34.78
N LEU A 415 -0.64 -41.72 34.49
CA LEU A 415 0.26 -42.87 34.36
C LEU A 415 0.34 -43.66 35.67
N ALA A 416 0.41 -42.98 36.82
CA ALA A 416 0.45 -43.62 38.15
C ALA A 416 -0.83 -44.37 38.53
N LYS A 417 -1.98 -44.11 37.86
CA LYS A 417 -3.22 -44.89 38.08
C LYS A 417 -3.21 -46.25 37.39
N TYR A 418 -2.35 -46.43 36.39
CA TYR A 418 -2.31 -47.62 35.53
C TYR A 418 -0.96 -48.36 35.57
N ASP A 419 0.01 -47.86 36.34
CA ASP A 419 1.16 -48.62 36.89
C ASP A 419 0.72 -49.44 38.10
#